data_AF-A0A971FDR1-F1
#
_entry.id   AF-A0A971FDR1-F1
#
_cell.length_a   1.000
_cell.length_b   1.000
_cell.length_c   1.000
_cell.angle_alpha   90.00
_cell.angle_beta   90.00
_cell.angle_gamma   90.00
#
_symmetry.space_group_name_H-M   'P 1'
#
loop_
_entity.id
_entity.type
_entity.pdbx_description
1 polymer ?
#
loop_
_entity_poly.entity_id
_entity_poly.type
_entity_poly.pdbx_seq_one_letter_code
_entity_poly.pdbx_strand_id
1 'polypeptide(L)'
;DTELSVLRRGLSSEVIAAVCKLMSNLDLIYAARKMRVTATCVTTIGEAGTLSARLQPNHPIDDVEGITASTLEGLSFGVGDAVIGLNPVDASTESVKAILGRFAELKEKYQIPTQICVLAHITTGMEAVRQGAPCDVMFQSIAGSEKGNRAFGISNAMIAEAKDLMAREGTSHGPNQLYFETGQGSELSSDAHNGWDQVTMEARCYGFARHFSPFLVNTVVGFIGPEYLYDNRQFIRAGLEDHFMGKLHGLPMGCDCCYTNHMRADQFDNENLAVLLAAAGCNYFMGVPHGDDVMLNYQSTGYHDIAAIRETLRLQPIEPFRRWLEKWGFWQDGRLGPNAGDASVFL
;
A
#
# COMPACT_ATOMS: atom_id res chain seq x y z
N ASP A 1 4.51 10.23 -21.85
CA ASP A 1 4.27 8.88 -21.28
C ASP A 1 4.92 7.76 -22.07
N THR A 2 4.83 7.74 -23.41
CA THR A 2 5.39 6.67 -24.27
C THR A 2 6.93 6.58 -24.27
N GLU A 3 7.67 7.70 -24.21
CA GLU A 3 9.14 7.65 -24.20
C GLU A 3 9.69 7.07 -22.88
N LEU A 4 9.19 7.53 -21.73
CA LEU A 4 9.61 7.03 -20.41
C LEU A 4 9.23 5.55 -20.21
N SER A 5 8.09 5.10 -20.75
CA SER A 5 7.66 3.71 -20.63
C SER A 5 8.52 2.73 -21.45
N VAL A 6 9.12 3.20 -22.55
CA VAL A 6 10.13 2.45 -23.32
C VAL A 6 11.48 2.50 -22.60
N LEU A 7 11.92 3.69 -22.20
CA LEU A 7 13.24 3.90 -21.58
C LEU A 7 13.40 3.09 -20.29
N ARG A 8 12.39 3.05 -19.42
CA ARG A 8 12.47 2.26 -18.17
C ARG A 8 12.71 0.77 -18.38
N ARG A 9 12.48 0.23 -19.58
CA ARG A 9 12.79 -1.18 -19.89
C ARG A 9 14.28 -1.48 -19.96
N GLY A 10 15.10 -0.48 -20.25
CA GLY A 10 16.56 -0.61 -20.32
C GLY A 10 17.30 -0.19 -19.06
N LEU A 11 16.59 0.27 -18.02
CA LEU A 11 17.22 0.72 -16.77
C LEU A 11 17.27 -0.41 -15.73
N SER A 12 18.42 -0.54 -15.05
CA SER A 12 18.50 -1.29 -13.81
C SER A 12 18.09 -0.44 -12.62
N SER A 13 17.86 -1.10 -11.48
CA SER A 13 17.54 -0.44 -10.22
C SER A 13 18.62 0.53 -9.76
N GLU A 14 19.90 0.19 -9.96
CA GLU A 14 21.03 1.05 -9.61
C GLU A 14 21.08 2.32 -10.48
N VAL A 15 20.72 2.23 -11.76
CA VAL A 15 20.64 3.41 -12.64
C VAL A 15 19.48 4.32 -12.20
N ILE A 16 18.34 3.73 -11.83
CA ILE A 16 17.19 4.47 -11.29
C ILE A 16 17.56 5.18 -9.98
N ALA A 17 18.24 4.48 -9.07
CA ALA A 17 18.75 5.07 -7.83
C ALA A 17 19.76 6.19 -8.10
N ALA A 18 20.66 6.01 -9.07
CA ALA A 18 21.64 7.03 -9.44
C ALA A 18 20.97 8.32 -9.93
N VAL A 19 19.92 8.22 -10.77
CA VAL A 19 19.14 9.39 -11.20
C VAL A 19 18.43 10.04 -10.01
N CYS A 20 17.77 9.24 -9.16
CA CYS A 20 17.07 9.71 -7.96
C CYS A 20 17.97 10.56 -7.05
N LYS A 21 19.21 10.12 -6.83
CA LYS A 21 20.21 10.80 -5.98
C LYS A 21 20.62 12.19 -6.47
N LEU A 22 20.44 12.49 -7.75
CA LEU A 22 20.78 13.78 -8.34
C LEU A 22 19.62 14.77 -8.37
N MET A 23 18.42 14.32 -8.01
CA MET A 23 17.18 15.08 -8.14
C MET A 23 16.85 15.85 -6.87
N SER A 24 16.42 17.10 -7.00
CA SER A 24 15.80 17.84 -5.89
C SER A 24 14.44 17.25 -5.53
N ASN A 25 13.87 17.65 -4.38
CA ASN A 25 12.51 17.21 -4.01
C ASN A 25 11.47 17.59 -5.07
N LEU A 26 11.60 18.79 -5.66
CA LEU A 26 10.70 19.24 -6.72
C LEU A 26 10.85 18.41 -7.99
N ASP A 27 12.08 18.03 -8.35
CA ASP A 27 12.32 17.16 -9.50
C ASP A 27 11.67 15.79 -9.29
N LEU A 28 11.82 15.20 -8.09
CA LEU A 28 11.22 13.90 -7.74
C LEU A 28 9.69 13.94 -7.90
N ILE A 29 9.05 14.97 -7.36
CA ILE A 29 7.60 15.19 -7.46
C ILE A 29 7.18 15.36 -8.92
N TYR A 30 7.84 16.28 -9.64
CA TYR A 30 7.45 16.65 -11.00
C TYR A 30 7.65 15.51 -12.00
N ALA A 31 8.76 14.78 -11.89
CA ALA A 31 9.04 13.64 -12.75
C ALA A 31 8.08 12.47 -12.45
N ALA A 32 7.87 12.15 -11.17
CA ALA A 32 6.93 11.09 -10.77
C ALA A 32 5.51 11.35 -11.27
N ARG A 33 5.05 12.61 -11.22
CA ARG A 33 3.70 12.99 -11.69
C ARG A 33 3.45 12.71 -13.17
N LYS A 34 4.50 12.70 -13.98
CA LYS A 34 4.44 12.35 -15.41
C LYS A 34 4.40 10.85 -15.67
N MET A 35 4.77 10.03 -14.68
CA MET A 35 4.87 8.58 -14.81
C MET A 35 3.61 7.93 -14.25
N ARG A 36 2.59 7.80 -15.09
CA ARG A 36 1.35 7.11 -14.71
C ARG A 36 1.52 5.61 -14.85
N VAL A 37 1.13 4.88 -13.81
CA VAL A 37 1.17 3.42 -13.76
C VAL A 37 -0.15 2.94 -13.19
N THR A 38 -0.84 2.12 -13.97
CA THR A 38 -2.08 1.47 -13.59
C THR A 38 -1.87 -0.03 -13.40
N ALA A 39 -2.67 -0.62 -12.53
CA ALA A 39 -2.76 -2.06 -12.33
C ALA A 39 -4.21 -2.44 -12.06
N THR A 40 -4.61 -3.65 -12.42
CA THR A 40 -5.99 -4.13 -12.31
C THR A 40 -6.05 -5.45 -11.54
N CYS A 41 -6.86 -5.46 -10.47
CA CYS A 41 -7.18 -6.62 -9.66
C CYS A 41 -8.69 -6.92 -9.72
N VAL A 42 -9.48 -6.41 -8.77
CA VAL A 42 -10.94 -6.29 -8.89
C VAL A 42 -11.30 -4.91 -9.46
N THR A 43 -10.52 -3.89 -9.10
CA THR A 43 -10.60 -2.54 -9.65
C THR A 43 -9.28 -2.12 -10.30
N THR A 44 -9.29 -1.01 -11.03
CA THR A 44 -8.08 -0.44 -11.66
C THR A 44 -7.59 0.75 -10.85
N ILE A 45 -6.38 0.66 -10.31
CA ILE A 45 -5.74 1.74 -9.53
C ILE A 45 -4.84 2.59 -10.43
N GLY A 46 -4.61 3.85 -10.03
CA GLY A 46 -3.57 4.71 -10.64
C GLY A 46 -4.03 5.53 -11.85
N GLU A 47 -5.33 5.60 -12.09
CA GLU A 47 -5.90 6.44 -13.14
C GLU A 47 -5.67 7.92 -12.85
N ALA A 48 -5.80 8.73 -13.91
CA ALA A 48 -5.61 10.18 -13.78
C ALA A 48 -6.71 10.79 -12.92
N GLY A 49 -6.33 11.62 -11.95
CA GLY A 49 -7.30 12.28 -11.07
C GLY A 49 -7.83 11.39 -9.95
N THR A 50 -7.27 10.19 -9.78
CA THR A 50 -7.60 9.32 -8.64
C THR A 50 -6.51 9.32 -7.58
N LEU A 51 -6.91 9.15 -6.32
CA LEU A 51 -6.04 8.78 -5.20
C LEU A 51 -6.77 7.71 -4.40
N SER A 52 -6.16 6.54 -4.25
CA SER A 52 -6.76 5.43 -3.52
C SER A 52 -6.25 5.36 -2.08
N ALA A 53 -6.88 4.53 -1.26
CA ALA A 53 -6.38 4.23 0.07
C ALA A 53 -6.60 2.77 0.45
N ARG A 54 -5.59 2.18 1.10
CA ARG A 54 -5.72 0.92 1.83
C ARG A 54 -6.50 1.20 3.11
N LEU A 55 -7.51 0.38 3.38
CA LEU A 55 -8.17 0.34 4.67
C LEU A 55 -7.46 -0.69 5.56
N GLN A 56 -6.87 -0.24 6.66
CA GLN A 56 -6.09 -1.06 7.60
C GLN A 56 -6.77 -1.12 8.97
N PRO A 57 -7.74 -2.04 9.15
CA PRO A 57 -8.52 -2.15 10.38
C PRO A 57 -7.83 -3.06 11.41
N ASN A 58 -6.54 -2.83 11.71
CA ASN A 58 -5.80 -3.67 12.65
C ASN A 58 -6.41 -3.62 14.06
N HIS A 59 -6.38 -4.75 14.76
CA HIS A 59 -6.88 -4.85 16.13
C HIS A 59 -5.85 -5.56 17.02
N PRO A 60 -5.60 -5.14 18.28
CA PRO A 60 -4.50 -5.67 19.10
C PRO A 60 -4.55 -7.17 19.42
N ILE A 61 -5.68 -7.81 19.18
CA ILE A 61 -5.92 -9.25 19.41
C ILE A 61 -6.67 -9.92 18.24
N ASP A 62 -6.72 -9.27 17.07
CA ASP A 62 -7.50 -9.73 15.90
C ASP A 62 -8.99 -10.02 16.21
N ASP A 63 -9.63 -9.18 17.04
CA ASP A 63 -11.05 -9.33 17.34
C ASP A 63 -11.89 -9.00 16.09
N VAL A 64 -12.65 -9.98 15.61
CA VAL A 64 -13.40 -9.89 14.35
C VAL A 64 -14.43 -8.76 14.37
N GLU A 65 -15.05 -8.48 15.52
CA GLU A 65 -16.03 -7.41 15.65
C GLU A 65 -15.37 -6.03 15.67
N GLY A 66 -14.24 -5.88 16.37
CA GLY A 66 -13.40 -4.67 16.31
C GLY A 66 -12.89 -4.37 14.90
N ILE A 67 -12.40 -5.40 14.20
CA ILE A 67 -12.00 -5.31 12.79
C ILE A 67 -13.18 -4.89 11.92
N THR A 68 -14.36 -5.48 12.13
CA THR A 68 -15.57 -5.14 11.39
C THR A 68 -15.96 -3.67 11.61
N ALA A 69 -15.98 -3.21 12.86
CA ALA A 69 -16.32 -1.83 13.20
C ALA A 69 -15.39 -0.83 12.50
N SER A 70 -14.07 -1.04 12.61
CA SER A 70 -13.06 -0.21 11.95
C SER A 70 -13.17 -0.25 10.42
N THR A 71 -13.51 -1.41 9.85
CA THR A 71 -13.75 -1.57 8.41
C THR A 71 -14.94 -0.73 7.95
N LEU A 72 -16.07 -0.81 8.66
CA LEU A 72 -17.28 -0.05 8.30
C LEU A 72 -17.08 1.46 8.47
N GLU A 73 -16.36 1.88 9.53
CA GLU A 73 -15.96 3.26 9.73
C GLU A 73 -15.13 3.77 8.55
N GLY A 74 -14.03 3.09 8.19
CA GLY A 74 -13.17 3.53 7.10
C GLY A 74 -13.88 3.59 5.74
N LEU A 75 -14.76 2.62 5.46
CA LEU A 75 -15.61 2.65 4.26
C LEU A 75 -16.50 3.89 4.20
N SER A 76 -17.05 4.34 5.35
CA SER A 76 -17.88 5.54 5.43
C SER A 76 -17.10 6.84 5.13
N PHE A 77 -15.77 6.83 5.26
CA PHE A 77 -14.87 7.92 4.86
C PHE A 77 -14.34 7.75 3.42
N GLY A 78 -14.78 6.72 2.71
CA GLY A 78 -14.30 6.43 1.36
C GLY A 78 -12.93 5.75 1.30
N VAL A 79 -12.46 5.14 2.38
CA VAL A 79 -11.19 4.40 2.44
C VAL A 79 -11.43 2.93 2.10
N GLY A 80 -10.50 2.31 1.37
CA GLY A 80 -10.55 0.88 1.04
C GLY A 80 -10.71 0.58 -0.44
N ASP A 81 -10.61 1.57 -1.33
CA ASP A 81 -10.66 1.36 -2.78
C ASP A 81 -9.36 0.74 -3.33
N ALA A 82 -8.22 0.94 -2.64
CA ALA A 82 -6.99 0.22 -2.98
C ALA A 82 -7.06 -1.23 -2.50
N VAL A 83 -7.34 -1.47 -1.22
CA VAL A 83 -7.50 -2.82 -0.65
C VAL A 83 -8.10 -2.67 0.75
N ILE A 84 -8.94 -3.62 1.17
CA ILE A 84 -9.24 -3.83 2.59
C ILE A 84 -8.23 -4.87 3.09
N GLY A 85 -7.26 -4.43 3.90
CA GLY A 85 -6.06 -5.21 4.20
C GLY A 85 -5.59 -5.07 5.64
N LEU A 86 -5.52 -6.19 6.36
CA LEU A 86 -5.14 -6.22 7.78
C LEU A 86 -3.80 -6.92 8.00
N ASN A 87 -2.98 -6.37 8.90
CA ASN A 87 -1.80 -7.04 9.45
C ASN A 87 -2.25 -7.91 10.64
N PRO A 88 -2.18 -9.25 10.57
CA PRO A 88 -2.67 -10.11 11.64
C PRO A 88 -1.68 -10.19 12.81
N VAL A 89 -2.19 -10.21 14.03
CA VAL A 89 -1.43 -10.57 15.24
C VAL A 89 -1.20 -12.08 15.28
N ASP A 90 -2.26 -12.88 15.08
CA ASP A 90 -2.17 -14.32 14.89
C ASP A 90 -2.01 -14.64 13.39
N ALA A 91 -0.78 -14.93 13.00
CA ALA A 91 -0.44 -15.35 11.64
C ALA A 91 -0.68 -16.85 11.37
N SER A 92 -1.54 -17.52 12.13
CA SER A 92 -2.01 -18.88 11.83
C SER A 92 -2.90 -18.90 10.59
N THR A 93 -2.90 -20.02 9.86
CA THR A 93 -3.75 -20.19 8.68
C THR A 93 -5.23 -20.02 9.01
N GLU A 94 -5.70 -20.50 10.17
CA GLU A 94 -7.11 -20.39 10.56
C GLU A 94 -7.51 -18.93 10.86
N SER A 95 -6.66 -18.15 11.54
CA SER A 95 -6.90 -16.72 11.76
C SER A 95 -6.96 -15.97 10.42
N VAL A 96 -5.99 -16.20 9.53
CA VAL A 96 -5.96 -15.60 8.18
C VAL A 96 -7.23 -15.93 7.40
N LYS A 97 -7.68 -17.20 7.43
CA LYS A 97 -8.94 -17.62 6.77
C LYS A 97 -10.16 -16.92 7.38
N ALA A 98 -10.23 -16.80 8.71
CA ALA A 98 -11.35 -16.15 9.40
C ALA A 98 -11.45 -14.67 9.02
N ILE A 99 -10.32 -13.94 9.02
CA ILE A 99 -10.29 -12.52 8.65
C ILE A 99 -10.63 -12.33 7.16
N LEU A 100 -10.04 -13.14 6.27
CA LEU A 100 -10.37 -13.11 4.84
C LEU A 100 -11.85 -13.40 4.59
N GLY A 101 -12.39 -14.43 5.26
CA GLY A 101 -13.81 -14.77 5.22
C GLY A 101 -14.68 -13.59 5.65
N ARG A 102 -14.33 -12.92 6.75
CA ARG A 102 -15.06 -11.74 7.21
C ARG A 102 -15.03 -10.59 6.19
N PHE A 103 -13.88 -10.29 5.61
CA PHE A 103 -13.81 -9.26 4.57
C PHE A 103 -14.62 -9.63 3.33
N ALA A 104 -14.62 -10.90 2.92
CA ALA A 104 -15.43 -11.37 1.81
C ALA A 104 -16.94 -11.24 2.10
N GLU A 105 -17.38 -11.60 3.31
CA GLU A 105 -18.77 -11.42 3.75
C GLU A 105 -19.20 -9.94 3.65
N LEU A 106 -18.38 -9.01 4.15
CA LEU A 106 -18.67 -7.57 4.08
C LEU A 106 -18.71 -7.06 2.64
N LYS A 107 -17.71 -7.46 1.83
CA LYS A 107 -17.61 -7.13 0.41
C LYS A 107 -18.85 -7.60 -0.36
N GLU A 108 -19.31 -8.83 -0.11
CA GLU A 108 -20.49 -9.40 -0.74
C GLU A 108 -21.78 -8.74 -0.22
N LYS A 109 -21.96 -8.65 1.11
CA LYS A 109 -23.15 -8.08 1.74
C LYS A 109 -23.43 -6.66 1.24
N TYR A 110 -22.40 -5.82 1.18
CA TYR A 110 -22.55 -4.41 0.77
C TYR A 110 -22.20 -4.15 -0.70
N GLN A 111 -21.86 -5.19 -1.47
CA GLN A 111 -21.50 -5.12 -2.89
C GLN A 111 -20.36 -4.11 -3.14
N ILE A 112 -19.31 -4.19 -2.32
CA ILE A 112 -18.18 -3.25 -2.30
C ILE A 112 -17.24 -3.57 -3.48
N PRO A 113 -17.00 -2.65 -4.42
CA PRO A 113 -16.10 -2.89 -5.54
C PRO A 113 -14.65 -2.64 -5.11
N THR A 114 -14.08 -3.61 -4.40
CA THR A 114 -12.69 -3.59 -3.94
C THR A 114 -12.10 -5.00 -3.86
N GLN A 115 -10.84 -5.10 -3.45
CA GLN A 115 -10.10 -6.31 -3.18
C GLN A 115 -9.81 -6.46 -1.68
N ILE A 116 -9.70 -7.71 -1.22
CA ILE A 116 -9.37 -8.07 0.17
C ILE A 116 -8.00 -8.74 0.28
N CYS A 117 -7.34 -8.54 1.42
CA CYS A 117 -6.01 -9.08 1.72
C CYS A 117 -5.82 -9.27 3.23
N VAL A 118 -5.00 -10.24 3.62
CA VAL A 118 -4.43 -10.34 4.97
C VAL A 118 -2.92 -10.45 4.82
N LEU A 119 -2.20 -9.56 5.49
CA LEU A 119 -0.76 -9.34 5.33
C LEU A 119 0.06 -10.31 6.19
N ALA A 120 -0.26 -11.60 6.09
CA ALA A 120 0.56 -12.66 6.67
C ALA A 120 1.74 -13.00 5.75
N HIS A 121 2.67 -13.82 6.25
CA HIS A 121 3.72 -14.40 5.40
C HIS A 121 3.10 -15.17 4.22
N ILE A 122 3.69 -15.05 3.04
CA ILE A 122 3.11 -15.55 1.78
C ILE A 122 2.79 -17.05 1.83
N THR A 123 3.56 -17.85 2.56
CA THR A 123 3.29 -19.29 2.73
C THR A 123 1.98 -19.54 3.47
N THR A 124 1.68 -18.76 4.51
CA THR A 124 0.41 -18.84 5.23
C THR A 124 -0.74 -18.40 4.34
N GLY A 125 -0.55 -17.31 3.59
CA GLY A 125 -1.53 -16.85 2.60
C GLY A 125 -1.83 -17.92 1.53
N MET A 126 -0.79 -18.54 0.97
CA MET A 126 -0.93 -19.64 0.00
C MET A 126 -1.68 -20.83 0.60
N GLU A 127 -1.35 -21.22 1.83
CA GLU A 127 -2.04 -22.31 2.51
C GLU A 127 -3.51 -22.00 2.77
N ALA A 128 -3.84 -20.76 3.20
CA ALA A 128 -5.22 -20.33 3.37
C ALA A 128 -6.01 -20.41 2.05
N VAL A 129 -5.43 -19.96 0.94
CA VAL A 129 -6.05 -20.04 -0.40
C VAL A 129 -6.25 -21.49 -0.84
N ARG A 130 -5.25 -22.38 -0.65
CA ARG A 130 -5.38 -23.81 -0.96
C ARG A 130 -6.50 -24.49 -0.13
N GLN A 131 -6.79 -23.96 1.05
CA GLN A 131 -7.90 -24.39 1.90
C GLN A 131 -9.24 -23.67 1.57
N GLY A 132 -9.28 -22.86 0.51
CA GLY A 132 -10.49 -22.23 0.00
C GLY A 132 -10.83 -20.85 0.61
N ALA A 133 -9.91 -20.18 1.30
CA ALA A 133 -10.17 -18.82 1.75
C ALA A 133 -10.26 -17.83 0.57
N PRO A 134 -11.21 -16.88 0.61
CA PRO A 134 -11.37 -15.87 -0.41
C PRO A 134 -10.24 -14.84 -0.31
N CYS A 135 -9.35 -14.79 -1.30
CA CYS A 135 -8.24 -13.85 -1.35
C CYS A 135 -8.18 -13.21 -2.74
N ASP A 136 -8.23 -11.88 -2.79
CA ASP A 136 -8.15 -11.14 -4.06
C ASP A 136 -6.71 -10.74 -4.39
N VAL A 137 -5.91 -10.41 -3.38
CA VAL A 137 -4.50 -9.98 -3.52
C VAL A 137 -3.65 -10.63 -2.44
N MET A 138 -2.55 -11.27 -2.84
CA MET A 138 -1.64 -11.93 -1.91
C MET A 138 -0.45 -11.03 -1.56
N PHE A 139 -0.21 -10.88 -0.26
CA PHE A 139 0.82 -10.00 0.27
C PHE A 139 2.18 -10.69 0.49
N GLN A 140 3.27 -9.92 0.41
CA GLN A 140 4.56 -10.27 0.99
C GLN A 140 5.47 -9.03 1.17
N SER A 141 6.16 -8.91 2.30
CA SER A 141 7.31 -7.98 2.43
C SER A 141 8.51 -8.50 1.65
N ILE A 142 9.20 -7.65 0.88
CA ILE A 142 10.34 -8.04 0.03
C ILE A 142 11.60 -7.23 0.35
N ALA A 143 12.75 -7.72 -0.10
CA ALA A 143 14.04 -7.06 0.00
C ALA A 143 14.80 -7.03 -1.35
N GLY A 144 15.72 -6.08 -1.48
CA GLY A 144 16.57 -5.83 -2.63
C GLY A 144 17.79 -6.76 -2.75
N SER A 145 17.96 -7.72 -1.84
CA SER A 145 18.97 -8.78 -1.97
C SER A 145 18.38 -10.16 -1.66
N GLU A 146 19.04 -11.19 -2.21
CA GLU A 146 18.70 -12.57 -1.93
C GLU A 146 18.89 -12.92 -0.44
N LYS A 147 19.93 -12.36 0.22
CA LYS A 147 20.12 -12.51 1.67
C LYS A 147 18.96 -11.89 2.45
N GLY A 148 18.47 -10.71 2.06
CA GLY A 148 17.34 -10.04 2.70
C GLY A 148 16.04 -10.83 2.51
N ASN A 149 15.77 -11.31 1.29
CA ASN A 149 14.61 -12.16 1.01
C ASN A 149 14.66 -13.47 1.81
N ARG A 150 15.83 -14.09 1.96
CA ARG A 150 16.01 -15.24 2.85
C ARG A 150 15.75 -14.90 4.33
N ALA A 151 16.13 -13.71 4.79
CA ALA A 151 15.84 -13.26 6.15
C ALA A 151 14.33 -13.11 6.39
N PHE A 152 13.57 -12.70 5.36
CA PHE A 152 12.11 -12.73 5.37
C PHE A 152 11.49 -14.12 5.18
N GLY A 153 12.29 -15.17 4.94
CA GLY A 153 11.79 -16.53 4.72
C GLY A 153 11.26 -16.79 3.31
N ILE A 154 11.59 -15.93 2.33
CA ILE A 154 11.05 -16.02 0.96
C ILE A 154 12.13 -16.25 -0.10
N SER A 155 11.68 -16.67 -1.29
CA SER A 155 12.51 -16.84 -2.48
C SER A 155 11.75 -16.45 -3.75
N ASN A 156 12.47 -16.19 -4.84
CA ASN A 156 11.86 -15.90 -6.14
C ASN A 156 10.89 -17.00 -6.60
N ALA A 157 11.24 -18.27 -6.37
CA ALA A 157 10.40 -19.41 -6.72
C ALA A 157 9.09 -19.42 -5.92
N MET A 158 9.14 -19.05 -4.64
CA MET A 158 7.95 -18.96 -3.78
C MET A 158 6.99 -17.86 -4.24
N ILE A 159 7.51 -16.69 -4.64
CA ILE A 159 6.67 -15.60 -5.18
C ILE A 159 6.06 -16.00 -6.53
N ALA A 160 6.82 -16.73 -7.37
CA ALA A 160 6.29 -17.26 -8.63
C ALA A 160 5.16 -18.29 -8.38
N GLU A 161 5.34 -19.20 -7.43
CA GLU A 161 4.31 -20.16 -7.02
C GLU A 161 3.05 -19.45 -6.50
N ALA A 162 3.21 -18.44 -5.65
CA ALA A 162 2.11 -17.64 -5.12
C ALA A 162 1.33 -16.93 -6.24
N LYS A 163 2.04 -16.36 -7.22
CA LYS A 163 1.42 -15.73 -8.40
C LYS A 163 0.60 -16.75 -9.21
N ASP A 164 1.16 -17.92 -9.46
CA ASP A 164 0.48 -19.00 -10.20
C ASP A 164 -0.71 -19.57 -9.42
N LEU A 165 -0.61 -19.64 -8.10
CA LEU A 165 -1.72 -20.02 -7.23
C LEU A 165 -2.86 -18.99 -7.30
N MET A 166 -2.55 -17.70 -7.15
CA MET A 166 -3.56 -16.63 -7.20
C MET A 166 -4.26 -16.55 -8.57
N ALA A 167 -3.54 -16.80 -9.65
CA ALA A 167 -4.13 -16.85 -10.99
C ALA A 167 -5.11 -18.03 -11.18
N ARG A 168 -4.93 -19.13 -10.44
CA ARG A 168 -5.79 -20.33 -10.52
C ARG A 168 -6.92 -20.35 -9.50
N GLU A 169 -6.64 -19.89 -8.28
CA GLU A 169 -7.47 -20.12 -7.09
C GLU A 169 -7.84 -18.82 -6.34
N GLY A 170 -7.25 -17.68 -6.70
CA GLY A 170 -7.64 -16.37 -6.15
C GLY A 170 -9.03 -15.95 -6.62
N THR A 171 -9.68 -15.06 -5.85
CA THR A 171 -11.07 -14.62 -6.13
C THR A 171 -11.17 -13.41 -7.06
N SER A 172 -10.06 -12.73 -7.32
CA SER A 172 -10.00 -11.59 -8.23
C SER A 172 -9.79 -12.01 -9.69
N HIS A 173 -10.19 -11.15 -10.63
CA HIS A 173 -10.00 -11.42 -12.07
C HIS A 173 -8.59 -11.05 -12.58
N GLY A 174 -7.81 -10.31 -11.79
CA GLY A 174 -6.43 -9.97 -12.11
C GLY A 174 -6.28 -9.02 -13.33
N PRO A 175 -5.11 -9.01 -14.00
CA PRO A 175 -3.99 -9.95 -13.84
C PRO A 175 -3.02 -9.59 -12.70
N ASN A 176 -3.22 -8.45 -12.03
CA ASN A 176 -2.36 -8.01 -10.94
C ASN A 176 -2.95 -8.50 -9.62
N GLN A 177 -2.34 -9.50 -8.98
CA GLN A 177 -2.90 -10.17 -7.79
C GLN A 177 -1.90 -10.29 -6.63
N LEU A 178 -0.79 -9.56 -6.72
CA LEU A 178 0.25 -9.51 -5.68
C LEU A 178 0.33 -8.11 -5.07
N TYR A 179 0.67 -8.05 -3.80
CA TYR A 179 0.91 -6.84 -3.03
C TYR A 179 2.26 -6.98 -2.33
N PHE A 180 3.19 -6.05 -2.60
CA PHE A 180 4.47 -6.01 -1.91
C PHE A 180 4.62 -4.78 -1.00
N GLU A 181 5.23 -5.00 0.15
CA GLU A 181 5.77 -3.92 0.99
C GLU A 181 7.30 -3.91 0.98
N THR A 182 7.81 -2.70 1.04
CA THR A 182 9.22 -2.32 0.93
C THR A 182 9.52 -1.23 1.96
N GLY A 183 10.76 -0.78 2.07
CA GLY A 183 11.09 0.28 3.01
C GLY A 183 12.59 0.39 3.21
N GLN A 184 13.09 1.62 3.09
CA GLN A 184 14.50 1.92 3.35
C GLN A 184 14.91 1.46 4.75
N GLY A 185 16.03 0.73 4.83
CA GLY A 185 16.62 0.26 6.08
C GLY A 185 16.46 -1.25 6.32
N SER A 186 15.54 -1.91 5.62
CA SER A 186 15.26 -3.35 5.76
C SER A 186 16.51 -4.22 5.57
N GLU A 187 17.33 -3.93 4.55
CA GLU A 187 18.55 -4.70 4.28
C GLU A 187 19.72 -4.31 5.16
N LEU A 188 19.72 -3.10 5.74
CA LEU A 188 20.70 -2.75 6.76
C LEU A 188 20.38 -3.50 8.07
N SER A 189 19.11 -3.52 8.47
CA SER A 189 18.60 -4.25 9.64
C SER A 189 18.92 -5.75 9.60
N SER A 190 18.78 -6.36 8.42
CA SER A 190 19.06 -7.79 8.20
C SER A 190 20.52 -8.10 7.81
N ASP A 191 21.43 -7.13 7.88
CA ASP A 191 22.84 -7.25 7.44
C ASP A 191 22.97 -7.78 6.00
N ALA A 192 22.00 -7.43 5.15
CA ALA A 192 21.84 -7.93 3.79
C ALA A 192 22.12 -6.88 2.70
N HIS A 193 22.57 -5.69 3.09
CA HIS A 193 22.82 -4.57 2.18
C HIS A 193 24.17 -4.66 1.43
N ASN A 194 25.11 -5.49 1.90
CA ASN A 194 26.41 -5.75 1.24
C ASN A 194 27.19 -4.46 0.85
N GLY A 195 27.21 -3.47 1.76
CA GLY A 195 27.90 -2.19 1.56
C GLY A 195 27.15 -1.16 0.70
N TRP A 196 25.98 -1.49 0.15
CA TRP A 196 25.13 -0.54 -0.55
C TRP A 196 24.34 0.34 0.41
N ASP A 197 23.97 1.54 -0.04
CA ASP A 197 23.13 2.46 0.70
C ASP A 197 21.64 2.11 0.60
N GLN A 198 20.84 2.64 1.53
CA GLN A 198 19.41 2.33 1.68
C GLN A 198 18.60 2.62 0.41
N VAL A 199 18.83 3.75 -0.26
CA VAL A 199 18.10 4.16 -1.47
C VAL A 199 18.37 3.18 -2.62
N THR A 200 19.63 2.75 -2.78
CA THR A 200 19.98 1.78 -3.83
C THR A 200 19.37 0.40 -3.55
N MET A 201 19.34 -0.03 -2.28
CA MET A 201 18.70 -1.29 -1.89
C MET A 201 17.19 -1.25 -2.12
N GLU A 202 16.54 -0.15 -1.75
CA GLU A 202 15.11 0.06 -1.95
C GLU A 202 14.73 0.08 -3.44
N ALA A 203 15.55 0.72 -4.29
CA ALA A 203 15.37 0.65 -5.73
C ALA A 203 15.41 -0.80 -6.27
N ARG A 204 16.22 -1.67 -5.66
CA ARG A 204 16.33 -3.09 -6.05
C ARG A 204 15.11 -3.89 -5.60
N CYS A 205 14.45 -3.54 -4.49
CA CYS A 205 13.14 -4.07 -4.14
C CYS A 205 12.14 -3.83 -5.28
N TYR A 206 12.13 -2.63 -5.84
CA TYR A 206 11.26 -2.29 -6.97
C TYR A 206 11.62 -3.04 -8.25
N GLY A 207 12.91 -3.25 -8.51
CA GLY A 207 13.38 -4.12 -9.58
C GLY A 207 12.84 -5.55 -9.45
N PHE A 208 12.87 -6.11 -8.24
CA PHE A 208 12.31 -7.42 -7.92
C PHE A 208 10.78 -7.43 -8.10
N ALA A 209 10.06 -6.48 -7.49
CA ALA A 209 8.61 -6.38 -7.58
C ALA A 209 8.12 -6.28 -9.03
N ARG A 210 8.82 -5.50 -9.87
CA ARG A 210 8.48 -5.30 -11.28
C ARG A 210 8.39 -6.60 -12.07
N HIS A 211 9.19 -7.61 -11.73
CA HIS A 211 9.16 -8.92 -12.39
C HIS A 211 7.78 -9.60 -12.27
N PHE A 212 7.07 -9.35 -11.18
CA PHE A 212 5.83 -10.05 -10.85
C PHE A 212 4.56 -9.32 -11.25
N SER A 213 4.65 -8.07 -11.71
CA SER A 213 3.50 -7.23 -12.08
C SER A 213 2.44 -7.15 -10.96
N PRO A 214 2.81 -6.66 -9.76
CA PRO A 214 1.89 -6.56 -8.62
C PRO A 214 0.78 -5.54 -8.87
N PHE A 215 -0.28 -5.64 -8.07
CA PHE A 215 -1.35 -4.65 -8.03
C PHE A 215 -0.99 -3.47 -7.13
N LEU A 216 -0.25 -3.73 -6.06
CA LEU A 216 0.19 -2.73 -5.09
C LEU A 216 1.67 -2.94 -4.77
N VAL A 217 2.41 -1.84 -4.69
CA VAL A 217 3.71 -1.77 -4.03
C VAL A 217 3.73 -0.49 -3.22
N ASN A 218 4.02 -0.56 -1.93
CA ASN A 218 4.35 0.64 -1.16
C ASN A 218 5.64 0.46 -0.40
N THR A 219 6.33 1.59 -0.26
CA THR A 219 7.30 1.79 0.81
C THR A 219 6.52 2.01 2.12
N VAL A 220 7.10 1.60 3.24
CA VAL A 220 6.64 1.94 4.58
C VAL A 220 7.67 2.90 5.19
N VAL A 221 7.53 4.18 4.88
CA VAL A 221 8.54 5.19 5.23
C VAL A 221 8.42 5.50 6.71
N GLY A 222 9.51 5.46 7.48
CA GLY A 222 9.52 5.84 8.91
C GLY A 222 9.02 4.76 9.89
N PHE A 223 8.65 3.58 9.39
CA PHE A 223 8.15 2.47 10.21
C PHE A 223 9.20 1.83 11.12
N ILE A 224 10.45 1.76 10.68
CA ILE A 224 11.49 1.04 11.43
C ILE A 224 11.99 1.87 12.62
N GLY A 225 12.35 3.14 12.39
CA GLY A 225 12.84 4.01 13.46
C GLY A 225 13.91 5.03 13.05
N PRO A 226 14.35 5.87 14.01
CA PRO A 226 15.32 6.95 13.81
C PRO A 226 16.72 6.48 13.43
N GLU A 227 17.03 5.20 13.60
CA GLU A 227 18.31 4.59 13.22
C GLU A 227 18.50 4.60 11.70
N TYR A 228 17.39 4.63 10.94
CA TYR A 228 17.38 4.58 9.47
C TYR A 228 16.96 5.92 8.86
N LEU A 229 15.92 6.54 9.42
CA LEU A 229 15.42 7.87 9.04
C LEU A 229 15.17 8.65 10.34
N TYR A 230 16.03 9.62 10.65
CA TYR A 230 16.08 10.23 11.98
C TYR A 230 15.00 11.28 12.25
N ASP A 231 14.77 12.16 11.27
CA ASP A 231 13.92 13.35 11.40
C ASP A 231 12.99 13.51 10.20
N ASN A 232 12.11 14.49 10.29
CA ASN A 232 11.15 14.84 9.25
C ASN A 232 11.78 15.15 7.88
N ARG A 233 12.98 15.72 7.84
CA ARG A 233 13.67 16.04 6.59
C ARG A 233 14.09 14.76 5.87
N GLN A 234 14.62 13.78 6.61
CA GLN A 234 14.99 12.47 6.06
C GLN A 234 13.75 11.67 5.66
N PHE A 235 12.71 11.69 6.51
CA PHE A 235 11.40 11.09 6.24
C PHE A 235 10.80 11.56 4.91
N ILE A 236 10.62 12.88 4.76
CA ILE A 236 10.02 13.47 3.57
C ILE A 236 10.87 13.15 2.34
N ARG A 237 12.19 13.25 2.46
CA ARG A 237 13.10 12.96 1.36
C ARG A 237 12.97 11.50 0.90
N ALA A 238 13.00 10.55 1.82
CA ALA A 238 12.91 9.13 1.51
C ALA A 238 11.59 8.79 0.82
N GLY A 239 10.45 9.27 1.31
CA GLY A 239 9.16 9.01 0.66
C GLY A 239 9.08 9.54 -0.78
N LEU A 240 9.64 10.72 -1.04
CA LEU A 240 9.72 11.27 -2.40
C LEU A 240 10.65 10.46 -3.32
N GLU A 241 11.79 10.00 -2.80
CA GLU A 241 12.74 9.16 -3.52
C GLU A 241 12.11 7.81 -3.88
N ASP A 242 11.52 7.14 -2.90
CA ASP A 242 10.87 5.83 -3.02
C ASP A 242 9.74 5.85 -4.04
N HIS A 243 8.85 6.84 -3.93
CA HIS A 243 7.75 7.01 -4.87
C HIS A 243 8.26 7.26 -6.29
N PHE A 244 9.23 8.16 -6.48
CA PHE A 244 9.83 8.41 -7.80
C PHE A 244 10.46 7.14 -8.39
N MET A 245 11.28 6.44 -7.60
CA MET A 245 11.96 5.23 -8.05
C MET A 245 10.96 4.13 -8.41
N GLY A 246 9.92 3.91 -7.61
CA GLY A 246 8.87 2.94 -7.91
C GLY A 246 8.10 3.26 -9.20
N LYS A 247 7.75 4.54 -9.41
CA LYS A 247 7.12 5.00 -10.66
C LYS A 247 8.03 4.83 -11.87
N LEU A 248 9.33 5.11 -11.73
CA LEU A 248 10.30 4.93 -12.81
C LEU A 248 10.52 3.44 -13.14
N HIS A 249 10.42 2.54 -12.15
CA HIS A 249 10.36 1.09 -12.40
C HIS A 249 9.05 0.66 -13.09
N GLY A 250 8.02 1.50 -13.06
CA GLY A 250 6.73 1.22 -13.65
C GLY A 250 5.81 0.40 -12.76
N LEU A 251 5.85 0.66 -11.45
CA LEU A 251 5.00 0.03 -10.45
C LEU A 251 3.83 0.94 -10.03
N PRO A 252 2.69 0.36 -9.63
CA PRO A 252 1.59 1.08 -8.98
C PRO A 252 2.00 1.49 -7.56
N MET A 253 2.90 2.47 -7.47
CA MET A 253 3.62 2.84 -6.26
C MET A 253 2.77 3.69 -5.32
N GLY A 254 2.49 3.16 -4.14
CA GLY A 254 1.94 3.87 -2.98
C GLY A 254 3.00 4.18 -1.94
N CYS A 255 2.56 4.74 -0.83
CA CYS A 255 3.41 5.03 0.33
C CYS A 255 2.57 4.90 1.59
N ASP A 256 3.02 4.14 2.57
CA ASP A 256 2.58 4.38 3.94
C ASP A 256 3.39 5.57 4.47
N CYS A 257 2.72 6.72 4.64
CA CYS A 257 3.33 7.90 5.23
C CYS A 257 3.20 7.75 6.74
N CYS A 258 4.29 7.35 7.40
CA CYS A 258 4.20 6.99 8.79
C CYS A 258 5.44 7.32 9.62
N TYR A 259 5.28 7.33 10.94
CA TYR A 259 6.39 7.50 11.85
C TYR A 259 6.15 6.69 13.13
N THR A 260 7.24 6.36 13.80
CA THR A 260 7.20 5.77 15.14
C THR A 260 7.46 6.84 16.20
N ASN A 261 6.90 6.65 17.40
CA ASN A 261 6.95 7.62 18.49
C ASN A 261 8.37 8.00 18.99
N HIS A 262 9.41 7.26 18.59
CA HIS A 262 10.80 7.53 18.96
C HIS A 262 11.60 8.22 17.84
N MET A 263 10.98 8.46 16.69
CA MET A 263 11.51 9.29 15.61
C MET A 263 11.29 10.79 15.91
N ARG A 264 12.13 11.68 15.39
CA ARG A 264 11.88 13.13 15.43
C ARG A 264 10.94 13.56 14.31
N ALA A 265 9.71 13.05 14.36
CA ALA A 265 8.63 13.36 13.45
C ALA A 265 7.30 13.35 14.20
N ASP A 266 6.30 14.06 13.67
CA ASP A 266 4.93 14.08 14.17
C ASP A 266 3.90 14.00 13.04
N GLN A 267 2.60 14.07 13.38
CA GLN A 267 1.53 13.95 12.40
C GLN A 267 1.55 15.08 11.35
N PHE A 268 2.08 16.27 11.67
CA PHE A 268 2.21 17.33 10.68
C PHE A 268 3.21 16.95 9.59
N ASP A 269 4.26 16.19 9.94
CA ASP A 269 5.23 15.67 8.98
C ASP A 269 4.60 14.61 8.06
N ASN A 270 3.74 13.73 8.60
CA ASN A 270 2.93 12.79 7.81
C ASN A 270 2.03 13.53 6.81
N GLU A 271 1.28 14.52 7.26
CA GLU A 271 0.39 15.34 6.42
C GLU A 271 1.17 16.07 5.31
N ASN A 272 2.33 16.66 5.67
CA ASN A 272 3.23 17.31 4.71
C ASN A 272 3.68 16.33 3.62
N LEU A 273 4.15 15.14 3.99
CA LEU A 273 4.59 14.15 3.02
C LEU A 273 3.42 13.67 2.14
N ALA A 274 2.26 13.39 2.74
CA ALA A 274 1.09 12.90 2.03
C ALA A 274 0.61 13.90 0.96
N VAL A 275 0.58 15.21 1.25
CA VAL A 275 0.25 16.25 0.25
C VAL A 275 1.29 16.30 -0.87
N LEU A 276 2.59 16.25 -0.55
CA LEU A 276 3.66 16.25 -1.54
C LEU A 276 3.59 15.04 -2.47
N LEU A 277 3.32 13.86 -1.92
CA LEU A 277 3.19 12.61 -2.67
C LEU A 277 1.90 12.57 -3.50
N ALA A 278 0.79 13.09 -2.99
CA ALA A 278 -0.44 13.20 -3.75
C ALA A 278 -0.26 14.14 -4.96
N ALA A 279 0.44 15.27 -4.77
CA ALA A 279 0.85 16.16 -5.86
C ALA A 279 1.79 15.47 -6.86
N ALA A 280 2.66 14.57 -6.38
CA ALA A 280 3.52 13.71 -7.21
C ALA A 280 2.74 12.59 -7.94
N GLY A 281 1.46 12.38 -7.65
CA GLY A 281 0.64 11.33 -8.26
C GLY A 281 0.85 9.94 -7.64
N CYS A 282 1.09 9.87 -6.34
CA CYS A 282 1.04 8.64 -5.54
C CYS A 282 -0.25 7.86 -5.83
N ASN A 283 -0.13 6.53 -5.99
CA ASN A 283 -1.30 5.69 -6.31
C ASN A 283 -2.25 5.58 -5.11
N TYR A 284 -1.69 5.40 -3.91
CA TYR A 284 -2.45 5.22 -2.68
C TYR A 284 -1.65 5.51 -1.43
N PHE A 285 -2.37 5.77 -0.35
CA PHE A 285 -1.88 5.83 1.03
C PHE A 285 -2.58 4.78 1.90
N MET A 286 -2.28 4.80 3.19
CA MET A 286 -2.91 3.97 4.20
C MET A 286 -4.03 4.75 4.88
N GLY A 287 -5.01 4.06 5.40
CA GLY A 287 -6.06 4.63 6.22
C GLY A 287 -6.20 3.78 7.46
N VAL A 288 -5.92 4.40 8.60
CA VAL A 288 -6.05 3.83 9.94
C VAL A 288 -7.00 4.73 10.75
N PRO A 289 -7.79 4.20 11.70
CA PRO A 289 -8.63 5.04 12.57
C PRO A 289 -7.78 6.11 13.26
N HIS A 290 -8.11 7.38 13.04
CA HIS A 290 -7.34 8.54 13.51
C HIS A 290 -5.83 8.55 13.17
N GLY A 291 -5.38 7.70 12.25
CA GLY A 291 -3.96 7.52 11.96
C GLY A 291 -3.19 6.77 13.05
N ASP A 292 -3.83 6.24 14.08
CA ASP A 292 -3.16 5.55 15.20
C ASP A 292 -3.31 4.03 15.07
N ASP A 293 -2.23 3.34 14.73
CA ASP A 293 -2.25 1.88 14.66
C ASP A 293 -1.97 1.28 16.04
N VAL A 294 -3.07 0.94 16.73
CA VAL A 294 -3.07 0.39 18.08
C VAL A 294 -2.37 -0.97 18.23
N MET A 295 -2.04 -1.65 17.13
CA MET A 295 -1.38 -2.95 17.14
C MET A 295 0.10 -2.82 16.76
N LEU A 296 0.40 -2.10 15.68
CA LEU A 296 1.77 -1.90 15.19
C LEU A 296 2.51 -0.78 15.93
N ASN A 297 1.83 0.01 16.76
CA ASN A 297 2.40 1.08 17.59
C ASN A 297 3.13 2.17 16.80
N TYR A 298 2.53 2.60 15.69
CA TYR A 298 3.03 3.67 14.83
C TYR A 298 1.86 4.54 14.35
N GLN A 299 2.18 5.74 13.84
CA GLN A 299 1.19 6.67 13.32
C GLN A 299 1.29 6.75 11.79
N SER A 300 0.16 6.58 11.12
CA SER A 300 -0.01 6.65 9.65
C SER A 300 -1.01 7.76 9.29
N THR A 301 -1.44 7.81 8.03
CA THR A 301 -2.54 8.66 7.59
C THR A 301 -3.89 8.13 8.08
N GLY A 302 -4.71 9.04 8.61
CA GLY A 302 -6.06 8.76 9.06
C GLY A 302 -7.08 8.73 7.94
N TYR A 303 -8.28 8.20 8.22
CA TYR A 303 -9.39 8.22 7.27
C TYR A 303 -9.76 9.64 6.79
N HIS A 304 -9.70 10.60 7.72
CA HIS A 304 -9.98 12.01 7.47
C HIS A 304 -8.92 12.64 6.55
N ASP A 305 -7.66 12.28 6.73
CA ASP A 305 -6.54 12.81 5.94
C ASP A 305 -6.71 12.47 4.46
N ILE A 306 -7.10 11.22 4.17
CA ILE A 306 -7.36 10.77 2.80
C ILE A 306 -8.49 11.57 2.16
N ALA A 307 -9.59 11.77 2.87
CA ALA A 307 -10.72 12.55 2.38
C ALA A 307 -10.32 14.02 2.15
N ALA A 308 -9.59 14.63 3.09
CA ALA A 308 -9.11 16.00 3.01
C ALA A 308 -8.14 16.21 1.83
N ILE A 309 -7.20 15.29 1.62
CA ILE A 309 -6.25 15.34 0.49
C ILE A 309 -7.01 15.21 -0.85
N ARG A 310 -7.98 14.29 -0.94
CA ARG A 310 -8.82 14.13 -2.14
C ARG A 310 -9.57 15.41 -2.47
N GLU A 311 -10.26 16.00 -1.51
CA GLU A 311 -11.02 17.24 -1.72
C GLU A 311 -10.11 18.42 -2.07
N THR A 312 -9.01 18.60 -1.32
CA THR A 312 -8.06 19.72 -1.49
C THR A 312 -7.39 19.69 -2.86
N LEU A 313 -7.01 18.49 -3.33
CA LEU A 313 -6.32 18.30 -4.62
C LEU A 313 -7.25 17.91 -5.77
N ARG A 314 -8.57 17.90 -5.54
CA ARG A 314 -9.61 17.51 -6.52
C ARG A 314 -9.36 16.12 -7.12
N LEU A 315 -8.95 15.18 -6.27
CA LEU A 315 -8.78 13.77 -6.60
C LEU A 315 -10.01 12.98 -6.17
N GLN A 316 -10.19 11.79 -6.73
CA GLN A 316 -11.34 10.94 -6.46
C GLN A 316 -10.89 9.52 -6.07
N PRO A 317 -11.73 8.74 -5.37
CA PRO A 317 -11.55 7.29 -5.28
C PRO A 317 -11.62 6.63 -6.67
N ILE A 318 -11.19 5.38 -6.79
CA ILE A 318 -11.35 4.60 -8.03
C ILE A 318 -12.84 4.57 -8.44
N GLU A 319 -13.10 4.71 -9.73
CA GLU A 319 -14.43 5.00 -10.29
C GLU A 319 -15.55 4.04 -9.81
N PRO A 320 -15.40 2.69 -9.90
CA PRO A 320 -16.36 1.76 -9.30
C PRO A 320 -16.66 2.05 -7.83
N PHE A 321 -15.62 2.31 -7.01
CA PHE A 321 -15.75 2.58 -5.59
C PHE A 321 -16.39 3.93 -5.32
N ARG A 322 -16.04 4.97 -6.08
CA ARG A 322 -16.71 6.29 -6.03
C ARG A 322 -18.22 6.16 -6.25
N ARG A 323 -18.64 5.43 -7.29
CA ARG A 323 -20.07 5.19 -7.57
C ARG A 323 -20.77 4.42 -6.44
N TRP A 324 -20.05 3.48 -5.83
CA TRP A 324 -20.54 2.78 -4.65
C TRP A 324 -20.73 3.76 -3.48
N LEU A 325 -19.76 4.62 -3.17
CA LEU A 325 -19.88 5.63 -2.12
C LEU A 325 -21.05 6.59 -2.37
N GLU A 326 -21.26 7.03 -3.62
CA GLU A 326 -22.38 7.90 -4.00
C GLU A 326 -23.74 7.23 -3.76
N LYS A 327 -23.87 5.93 -4.07
CA LYS A 327 -25.08 5.15 -3.78
C LYS A 327 -25.40 5.11 -2.29
N TRP A 328 -24.37 5.06 -1.43
CA TRP A 328 -24.52 5.00 0.03
C TRP A 328 -24.58 6.39 0.69
N GLY A 329 -24.45 7.48 -0.07
CA GLY A 329 -24.45 8.84 0.46
C GLY A 329 -23.17 9.23 1.20
N PHE A 330 -22.09 8.44 1.09
CA PHE A 330 -20.79 8.74 1.68
C PHE A 330 -19.96 9.72 0.83
N TRP A 331 -20.31 9.87 -0.45
CA TRP A 331 -19.61 10.77 -1.37
C TRP A 331 -20.61 11.55 -2.21
N GLN A 332 -20.36 12.85 -2.40
CA GLN A 332 -21.18 13.72 -3.22
C GLN A 332 -20.35 14.89 -3.76
N ASP A 333 -20.46 15.20 -5.05
CA ASP A 333 -19.83 16.36 -5.69
C ASP A 333 -18.31 16.48 -5.43
N GLY A 334 -17.62 15.33 -5.35
CA GLY A 334 -16.17 15.27 -5.20
C GLY A 334 -15.65 15.42 -3.77
N ARG A 335 -16.52 15.28 -2.76
CA ARG A 335 -16.21 15.36 -1.33
C ARG A 335 -17.06 14.38 -0.52
N LEU A 336 -16.82 14.31 0.78
CA LEU A 336 -17.63 13.54 1.72
C LEU A 336 -19.10 13.99 1.68
N GLY A 337 -20.00 13.01 1.62
CA GLY A 337 -21.46 13.21 1.58
C GLY A 337 -22.10 13.24 2.97
N PRO A 338 -23.44 13.39 3.05
CA PRO A 338 -24.16 13.54 4.32
C PRO A 338 -24.03 12.35 5.29
N ASN A 339 -23.77 11.15 4.77
CA ASN A 339 -23.62 9.94 5.59
C ASN A 339 -22.16 9.65 5.96
N ALA A 340 -21.21 10.46 5.49
CA ALA A 340 -19.79 10.18 5.70
C ALA A 340 -19.40 10.19 7.19
N GLY A 341 -18.59 9.22 7.59
CA GLY A 341 -18.17 9.02 8.97
C GLY A 341 -19.21 8.37 9.88
N ASP A 342 -20.43 8.08 9.39
CA ASP A 342 -21.46 7.38 10.14
C ASP A 342 -21.56 5.90 9.71
N ALA A 343 -20.86 5.04 10.43
CA ALA A 343 -20.91 3.59 10.19
C ALA A 343 -22.27 2.96 10.52
N SER A 344 -23.18 3.66 11.24
CA SER A 344 -24.50 3.10 11.58
C SER A 344 -25.40 2.89 10.36
N VAL A 345 -25.07 3.53 9.23
CA VAL A 345 -25.74 3.35 7.94
C VAL A 345 -25.67 1.91 7.43
N PHE A 346 -24.68 1.13 7.88
CA PHE A 346 -24.53 -0.28 7.54
C PHE A 346 -25.33 -1.24 8.43
N LEU A 347 -25.94 -0.76 9.53
CA LEU A 347 -26.59 -1.57 10.55
C LEU A 347 -28.07 -1.86 10.26
#